data_AF-A0A7X0E1G6-F1
#
_entry.id   AF-A0A7X0E1G6-F1
#
_cell.length_a   1.000
_cell.length_b   1.000
_cell.length_c   1.000
_cell.angle_alpha   90.00
_cell.angle_beta   90.00
_cell.angle_gamma   90.00
#
_symmetry.space_group_name_H-M   'P 1'
#
loop_
_entity.id
_entity.type
_entity.pdbx_description
1 polymer ?
#
loop_
_entity_poly.entity_id
_entity_poly.type
_entity_poly.pdbx_seq_one_letter_code
_entity_poly.pdbx_strand_id
1 'polypeptide(L)'
;MELTFEIMHVFHLHNRGQFILARLLDDGLDFELKDSAELGGIPIYNYIDMPRLLDDNNEQRLDVFIFRPLKPMQEGSFAQGQRVELILPNK
;
A
#
# COMPACT_ATOMS: atom_id res chain seq x y z
N MET A 1 -4.79 11.92 8.56
CA MET A 1 -4.28 10.77 9.36
C MET A 1 -3.05 10.23 8.65
N GLU A 2 -2.07 9.72 9.41
CA GLU A 2 -0.82 9.20 8.88
C GLU A 2 -0.63 7.77 9.41
N LEU A 3 -0.28 6.84 8.51
CA LEU A 3 -0.03 5.44 8.82
C LEU A 3 1.27 5.00 8.17
N THR A 4 2.05 4.17 8.85
CA THR A 4 3.34 3.68 8.41
C THR A 4 3.17 2.33 7.73
N PHE A 5 3.70 2.24 6.51
CA PHE A 5 3.75 1.01 5.74
C PHE A 5 5.19 0.62 5.42
N GLU A 6 5.46 -0.67 5.36
CA GLU A 6 6.68 -1.23 4.79
C GLU A 6 6.39 -1.80 3.39
N ILE A 7 7.14 -1.34 2.40
CA ILE A 7 7.01 -1.83 1.04
C ILE A 7 7.52 -3.27 0.98
N MET A 8 6.64 -4.19 0.62
CA MET A 8 7.00 -5.60 0.41
C MET A 8 7.43 -5.83 -1.03
N HIS A 9 6.67 -5.30 -1.98
CA HIS A 9 6.94 -5.51 -3.40
C HIS A 9 6.24 -4.47 -4.29
N VAL A 10 6.87 -4.11 -5.40
CA VAL A 10 6.21 -3.36 -6.48
C VAL A 10 6.20 -4.25 -7.71
N PHE A 11 5.02 -4.46 -8.28
CA PHE A 11 4.85 -5.36 -9.43
C PHE A 11 3.99 -4.71 -10.51
N HIS A 12 4.14 -5.22 -11.74
CA HIS A 12 3.36 -4.78 -12.89
C HIS A 12 2.46 -5.91 -13.36
N LEU A 13 1.16 -5.64 -13.47
CA LEU A 13 0.21 -6.54 -14.11
C LEU A 13 -0.04 -6.06 -15.54
N HIS A 14 0.18 -6.96 -16.50
CA HIS A 14 -0.03 -6.68 -17.91
C HIS A 14 -1.43 -6.09 -18.15
N ASN A 15 -1.50 -4.95 -18.85
CA ASN A 15 -2.73 -4.16 -19.11
C ASN A 15 -3.45 -3.56 -17.90
N ARG A 16 -2.93 -3.68 -16.68
CA ARG A 16 -3.54 -3.09 -15.46
C ARG A 16 -2.67 -2.04 -14.78
N GLY A 17 -1.36 -2.05 -15.04
CA GLY A 17 -0.40 -1.07 -14.53
C GLY A 17 0.39 -1.58 -13.34
N GLN A 18 0.98 -0.65 -12.60
CA GLN A 18 1.79 -0.94 -11.41
C GLN A 18 0.91 -1.07 -10.17
N PHE A 19 1.36 -1.90 -9.23
CA PHE A 19 0.75 -2.13 -7.93
C PHE A 19 1.83 -2.17 -6.86
N ILE A 20 1.47 -1.74 -5.66
CA ILE A 20 2.35 -1.66 -4.50
C ILE A 20 1.78 -2.59 -3.44
N LEU A 21 2.50 -3.66 -3.13
CA LEU A 21 2.22 -4.51 -1.98
C LEU A 21 2.97 -3.96 -0.77
N ALA A 22 2.24 -3.62 0.28
CA ALA A 22 2.83 -3.05 1.49
C ALA A 22 2.17 -3.60 2.76
N ARG A 23 2.97 -3.68 3.82
CA ARG A 23 2.55 -4.11 5.15
C ARG A 23 2.33 -2.90 6.04
N LEU A 24 1.16 -2.76 6.64
CA LEU A 24 0.89 -1.79 7.71
C LEU A 24 1.72 -2.16 8.95
N LEU A 25 2.38 -1.15 9.54
CA LEU A 25 3.17 -1.33 10.77
C LEU A 25 2.48 -0.79 12.02
N ASP A 26 1.43 0.03 11.85
CA ASP A 26 0.65 0.56 12.96
C ASP A 26 -0.49 -0.40 13.31
N ASP A 27 -0.21 -1.32 14.23
CA ASP A 27 -1.18 -2.31 14.70
C ASP A 27 -2.42 -1.64 15.31
N GLY A 28 -3.61 -2.15 14.96
CA GLY A 28 -4.88 -1.77 15.59
C GLY A 28 -5.50 -0.45 15.14
N LEU A 29 -4.97 0.19 14.09
CA LEU A 29 -5.58 1.37 13.49
C LEU A 29 -6.43 1.02 12.26
N ASP A 30 -7.73 1.25 12.38
CA ASP A 30 -8.65 1.20 11.25
C ASP A 30 -8.46 2.43 10.35
N PHE A 31 -8.57 2.22 9.04
CA PHE A 31 -8.54 3.31 8.08
C PHE A 31 -9.41 3.07 6.87
N GLU A 32 -9.76 4.17 6.21
CA GLU A 32 -10.49 4.17 4.95
C GLU A 32 -9.70 5.01 3.96
N LEU A 33 -9.44 4.46 2.76
CA LEU A 33 -8.87 5.24 1.67
C LEU A 33 -9.90 6.26 1.18
N LYS A 34 -9.44 7.50 1.03
CA LYS A 34 -10.23 8.61 0.46
C LYS A 34 -9.57 9.10 -0.81
N ASP A 35 -10.33 9.83 -1.61
CA ASP A 35 -9.78 10.55 -2.75
C ASP A 35 -8.63 11.46 -2.30
N SER A 36 -7.56 11.51 -3.08
CA SER A 36 -6.32 12.26 -2.76
C SER A 36 -5.45 11.64 -1.65
N ALA A 37 -5.64 10.36 -1.32
CA ALA A 37 -4.67 9.64 -0.50
C ALA A 37 -3.31 9.50 -1.22
N GLU A 38 -2.23 9.55 -0.46
CA GLU A 38 -0.85 9.44 -0.96
C GLU A 38 -0.06 8.42 -0.15
N LEU A 39 0.67 7.53 -0.83
CA LEU A 39 1.61 6.59 -0.20
C LEU A 39 3.03 7.00 -0.55
N GLY A 40 3.84 7.38 0.43
CA GLY A 40 5.21 7.87 0.21
C GLY A 40 5.27 9.07 -0.75
N GLY A 41 4.26 9.95 -0.70
CA GLY A 41 4.12 11.09 -1.62
C GLY A 41 3.66 10.72 -3.04
N ILE A 42 3.26 9.46 -3.29
CA ILE A 42 2.67 9.03 -4.55
C ILE A 42 1.15 8.99 -4.41
N PRO A 43 0.41 9.79 -5.19
CA PRO A 43 -1.05 9.71 -5.20
C PRO A 43 -1.51 8.33 -5.61
N ILE A 44 -2.43 7.75 -4.85
CA ILE A 44 -3.02 6.45 -5.11
C ILE A 44 -4.51 6.58 -5.43
N TYR A 45 -5.05 5.63 -6.19
CA TYR A 45 -6.50 5.49 -6.34
C TYR A 45 -7.11 5.16 -4.98
N ASN A 46 -8.40 5.45 -4.81
CA ASN A 46 -9.23 4.83 -3.78
C ASN A 46 -9.47 3.34 -4.12
N TYR A 47 -8.38 2.59 -4.15
CA TYR A 47 -8.27 1.18 -4.45
C TYR A 47 -7.35 0.59 -3.40
N ILE A 48 -7.93 -0.24 -2.55
CA ILE A 48 -7.21 -1.09 -1.62
C ILE A 48 -7.75 -2.50 -1.76
N ASP A 49 -6.84 -3.46 -1.85
CA ASP A 49 -7.19 -4.87 -1.84
C ASP A 49 -6.36 -5.59 -0.78
N MET A 50 -6.99 -6.53 -0.07
CA MET A 50 -6.32 -7.37 0.91
C MET A 50 -6.00 -8.72 0.26
N PRO A 51 -4.73 -9.05 0.04
CA PRO A 51 -4.36 -10.31 -0.55
C PRO A 51 -4.68 -11.46 0.41
N ARG A 52 -4.96 -12.64 -0.15
CA ARG A 52 -5.07 -13.90 0.61
C ARG A 52 -3.67 -14.43 0.93
N LEU A 53 -2.93 -13.70 1.76
CA LEU A 53 -1.60 -14.07 2.21
C LEU A 53 -1.70 -14.74 3.59
N LEU A 54 -0.95 -15.82 3.78
CA LEU A 54 -0.80 -16.48 5.07
C LEU A 54 0.55 -16.13 5.69
N ASP A 55 0.60 -16.07 7.01
CA ASP A 55 1.83 -15.93 7.78
C ASP A 55 2.52 -17.29 8.00
N ASP A 56 3.63 -17.29 8.73
CA ASP A 56 4.39 -18.52 9.04
C ASP A 56 3.60 -19.50 9.94
N ASN A 57 2.53 -19.03 10.59
CA ASN A 57 1.62 -19.83 11.40
C ASN A 57 0.39 -20.30 10.61
N ASN A 58 0.34 -20.05 9.30
CA ASN A 58 -0.78 -20.37 8.42
C ASN A 58 -2.07 -19.58 8.76
N GLU A 59 -1.93 -18.42 9.42
CA GLU A 59 -3.00 -17.46 9.71
C GLU A 59 -3.05 -16.36 8.63
N GLN A 60 -4.22 -15.74 8.43
CA GLN A 60 -4.37 -14.69 7.42
C GLN A 60 -3.64 -13.41 7.84
N ARG A 61 -2.84 -12.87 6.91
CA ARG A 61 -2.18 -11.56 7.03
C ARG A 61 -3.17 -10.45 6.74
N LEU A 62 -3.72 -9.86 7.80
CA LEU A 62 -4.65 -8.73 7.73
C LEU A 62 -3.95 -7.37 7.69
N ASP A 63 -2.63 -7.37 7.86
CA ASP A 63 -1.74 -6.21 7.85
C ASP A 63 -1.18 -5.92 6.44
N VAL A 64 -1.49 -6.72 5.43
CA VAL A 64 -0.93 -6.56 4.08
C VAL A 64 -1.98 -6.03 3.12
N PHE A 65 -1.60 -5.04 2.32
CA PHE A 65 -2.49 -4.31 1.43
C PHE A 65 -1.85 -4.08 0.06
N ILE A 66 -2.69 -4.01 -0.97
CA ILE A 66 -2.30 -3.66 -2.34
C ILE A 66 -2.85 -2.28 -2.67
N PHE A 67 -1.95 -1.36 -3.02
CA PHE A 67 -2.28 -0.02 -3.51
C PHE A 67 -2.05 0.10 -5.00
N ARG A 68 -2.82 0.98 -5.64
CA ARG A 68 -2.66 1.32 -7.06
C ARG A 68 -2.30 2.81 -7.20
N PRO A 69 -1.14 3.16 -7.77
CA PRO A 69 -0.77 4.55 -8.00
C PRO A 69 -1.67 5.18 -9.07
N LEU A 70 -2.01 6.46 -8.90
CA LEU A 70 -2.87 7.23 -9.81
C LEU A 70 -2.22 7.42 -11.19
N LYS A 71 -0.89 7.56 -11.19
CA LYS A 71 -0.03 7.73 -12.36
C LYS A 71 1.06 6.66 -12.38
N PRO A 72 1.61 6.32 -13.55
CA PRO A 72 2.78 5.45 -13.62
C PRO A 72 3.91 5.99 -12.73
N MET A 73 4.46 5.11 -11.90
CA MET A 73 5.62 5.38 -11.07
C MET A 73 6.90 5.16 -11.87
N GLN A 74 7.94 5.92 -11.51
CA GLN A 74 9.29 5.71 -12.03
C GLN A 74 9.83 4.37 -11.51
N GLU A 75 10.72 3.74 -12.27
CA GLU A 75 11.46 2.60 -11.74
C GLU A 75 12.26 3.02 -10.51
N GLY A 76 12.24 2.22 -9.45
CA GLY A 76 12.90 2.54 -8.18
C GLY A 76 12.18 3.59 -7.32
N SER A 77 10.93 3.97 -7.63
CA SER A 77 10.13 4.83 -6.74
C SER A 77 9.99 4.26 -5.32
N PHE A 78 10.00 2.93 -5.18
CA PHE A 78 10.11 2.25 -3.91
C PHE A 78 11.12 1.11 -3.94
N ALA A 79 11.73 0.85 -2.79
CA ALA A 79 12.56 -0.33 -2.53
C ALA A 79 11.86 -1.29 -1.56
N GLN A 80 12.11 -2.60 -1.70
CA GLN A 80 11.64 -3.58 -0.72
C GLN A 80 12.24 -3.30 0.67
N GLY A 81 11.42 -3.38 1.71
CA GLY A 81 11.76 -3.03 3.09
C GLY A 81 11.73 -1.53 3.39
N GLN A 82 11.46 -0.67 2.40
CA GLN A 82 11.35 0.77 2.62
C GLN A 82 10.12 1.08 3.47
N ARG A 83 10.27 1.94 4.47
CA ARG A 83 9.15 2.50 5.23
C ARG A 83 8.65 3.77 4.55
N VAL A 84 7.34 3.88 4.42
CA VAL A 84 6.65 5.02 3.80
C VAL A 84 5.39 5.35 4.58
N GLU A 85 4.97 6.61 4.49
CA GLU A 85 3.75 7.10 5.11
C GLU A 85 2.59 7.05 4.13
N LEU A 86 1.44 6.55 4.57
CA LEU A 86 0.15 6.75 3.94
C LEU A 86 -0.49 8.00 4.56
N ILE A 87 -0.61 9.05 3.76
CA ILE A 87 -1.25 10.30 4.15
C ILE A 87 -2.70 10.25 3.68
N LEU A 88 -3.62 10.31 4.65
CA LEU A 88 -5.06 10.35 4.42
C LEU A 88 -5.57 11.77 4.68
N PRO A 89 -6.28 12.39 3.72
CA PRO A 89 -6.78 13.74 3.89
C PRO A 89 -7.82 13.81 5.02
N ASN A 90 -7.67 14.83 5.87
CA ASN A 90 -8.63 15.14 6.92
C ASN A 90 -9.78 15.93 6.30
N LYS A 91 -10.78 15.22 5.74
CA LYS A 91 -12.07 15.73 5.23
C LYS A 91 -12.02 17.08 4.49
#